data_AF-A0A0W0VBR1-F1
#
_entry.id   AF-A0A0W0VBR1-F1
#
_cell.length_a   1.000
_cell.length_b   1.000
_cell.length_c   1.000
_cell.angle_alpha   90.00
_cell.angle_beta   90.00
_cell.angle_gamma   90.00
#
_symmetry.space_group_name_H-M   'P 1'
#
loop_
_entity.id
_entity.type
_entity.pdbx_description
1 polymer ?
#
loop_
_entity_poly.entity_id
_entity_poly.type
_entity_poly.pdbx_seq_one_letter_code
_entity_poly.pdbx_strand_id
1 'polypeptide(L)'
;MTTINQFKECKDKTAFLLENFLDEQFYEELGKLDKETRQELAIEILASDNYQRIIIKLADLCFRKNGSEFIRKGSSDFLADVLCELLRRNESKEKTETFAYILEHNSEVLPQNYEFSEAFKNILAIIQDIAQRFAKSRADLSYINHLASNIFIKVFGRLVIDSLAPIDSSNPSQYQKQFFLPGKLQQFSKQPEMLQQYFNEKLQDTTPDTELIAEIYSELQEQKEVAHLNAITTIKSLILNNHWEVAGIGFLKGGVNLVLEGKTLKVPHRVAEIANLVEGFEQLEDPNAEDLFQLYRSLQTKAKEALDQPRRGQKESTREFYRALLNNSYLLTTSAVEAFELASDNTPLL
;
A
#
# COMPACT_ATOMS: atom_id res chain seq x y z
N MET A 1 6.88 11.37 1.13
CA MET A 1 6.00 10.24 0.81
C MET A 1 4.71 10.74 0.19
N THR A 2 4.22 10.07 -0.85
CA THR A 2 2.85 10.25 -1.34
C THR A 2 1.87 10.11 -0.18
N THR A 3 1.13 11.18 0.13
CA THR A 3 0.20 11.20 1.26
C THR A 3 -1.24 11.03 0.80
N ILE A 4 -2.09 10.53 1.70
CA ILE A 4 -3.53 10.50 1.43
C ILE A 4 -4.12 11.89 1.18
N ASN A 5 -3.52 12.95 1.73
CA ASN A 5 -3.98 14.33 1.50
C ASN A 5 -3.69 14.79 0.06
N GLN A 6 -2.47 14.55 -0.44
CA GLN A 6 -2.16 14.81 -1.85
C GLN A 6 -3.08 14.00 -2.78
N PHE A 7 -3.34 12.74 -2.44
CA PHE A 7 -4.29 11.92 -3.17
C PHE A 7 -5.70 12.54 -3.16
N LYS A 8 -6.19 13.01 -2.01
CA LYS A 8 -7.51 13.67 -1.88
C LYS A 8 -7.61 14.98 -2.66
N GLU A 9 -6.53 15.72 -2.78
CA GLU A 9 -6.47 16.99 -3.53
C GLU A 9 -6.28 16.78 -5.04
N CYS A 10 -5.73 15.64 -5.46
CA CYS A 10 -5.53 15.33 -6.87
C CYS A 10 -6.86 15.27 -7.64
N LYS A 11 -6.90 15.80 -8.87
CA LYS A 11 -8.10 15.71 -9.72
C LYS A 11 -8.30 14.33 -10.34
N ASP A 12 -7.22 13.70 -10.77
CA ASP A 12 -7.24 12.36 -11.37
C ASP A 12 -6.67 11.36 -10.36
N LYS A 13 -7.56 10.59 -9.72
CA LYS A 13 -7.16 9.62 -8.70
C LYS A 13 -6.48 8.43 -9.32
N THR A 14 -6.91 8.02 -10.52
CA THR A 14 -6.39 6.85 -11.21
C THR A 14 -4.96 7.07 -11.71
N ALA A 15 -4.67 8.23 -12.32
CA ALA A 15 -3.32 8.63 -12.70
C ALA A 15 -2.41 8.74 -11.47
N PHE A 16 -2.92 9.33 -10.38
CA PHE A 16 -2.15 9.45 -9.15
C PHE A 16 -1.70 8.09 -8.60
N LEU A 17 -2.60 7.10 -8.59
CA LEU A 17 -2.29 5.74 -8.11
C LEU A 17 -1.26 5.04 -9.01
N LEU A 18 -1.22 5.33 -10.31
CA LEU A 18 -0.28 4.74 -11.25
C LEU A 18 1.11 5.39 -11.16
N GLU A 19 1.16 6.71 -11.21
CA GLU A 19 2.40 7.48 -11.41
C GLU A 19 3.23 7.65 -10.13
N ASN A 20 2.60 7.57 -8.95
CA ASN A 20 3.30 7.85 -7.70
C ASN A 20 3.78 6.57 -7.01
N PHE A 21 4.98 6.61 -6.42
CA PHE A 21 5.39 5.58 -5.47
C PHE A 21 4.43 5.58 -4.26
N LEU A 22 3.77 4.45 -4.05
CA LEU A 22 2.84 4.22 -2.93
C LEU A 22 3.49 3.20 -1.99
N ASP A 23 3.29 3.36 -0.69
CA ASP A 23 3.78 2.41 0.30
C ASP A 23 2.65 1.80 1.14
N GLU A 24 3.05 0.96 2.10
CA GLU A 24 2.15 0.27 3.01
C GLU A 24 1.32 1.21 3.91
N GLN A 25 1.88 2.38 4.29
CA GLN A 25 1.18 3.37 5.08
C GLN A 25 0.11 4.08 4.23
N PHE A 26 0.42 4.44 2.99
CA PHE A 26 -0.56 5.01 2.07
C PHE A 26 -1.73 4.04 1.85
N TYR A 27 -1.44 2.76 1.63
CA TYR A 27 -2.47 1.72 1.51
C TYR A 27 -3.35 1.62 2.77
N GLU A 28 -2.75 1.70 3.96
CA GLU A 28 -3.49 1.72 5.21
C GLU A 28 -4.41 2.96 5.32
N GLU A 29 -3.95 4.12 4.85
CA GLU A 29 -4.74 5.36 4.84
C GLU A 29 -5.92 5.30 3.86
N LEU A 30 -5.78 4.61 2.72
CA LEU A 30 -6.91 4.35 1.81
C LEU A 30 -8.04 3.59 2.52
N GLY A 31 -7.68 2.59 3.35
CA GLY A 31 -8.65 1.84 4.15
C GLY A 31 -9.39 2.68 5.21
N LYS A 32 -8.83 3.84 5.60
CA LYS A 32 -9.39 4.77 6.61
C LYS A 32 -10.33 5.83 6.03
N LEU A 33 -10.43 5.94 4.70
CA LEU A 33 -11.44 6.77 4.05
C LEU A 33 -12.85 6.32 4.48
N ASP A 34 -13.87 7.16 4.39
CA ASP A 34 -15.23 6.70 4.67
C ASP A 34 -15.72 5.72 3.58
N LYS A 35 -16.81 5.00 3.87
CA LYS A 35 -17.29 3.94 2.97
C LYS A 35 -17.70 4.47 1.60
N GLU A 36 -18.35 5.64 1.55
CA GLU A 36 -18.86 6.23 0.32
C GLU A 36 -17.69 6.63 -0.58
N THR A 37 -16.70 7.36 -0.03
CA THR A 37 -15.48 7.73 -0.76
C THR A 37 -14.75 6.50 -1.32
N ARG A 38 -14.60 5.41 -0.54
CA ARG A 38 -13.96 4.18 -1.06
C ARG A 38 -14.75 3.54 -2.20
N GLN A 39 -16.08 3.57 -2.14
CA GLN A 39 -16.94 3.03 -3.19
C GLN A 39 -16.86 3.86 -4.48
N GLU A 40 -16.88 5.19 -4.37
CA GLU A 40 -16.69 6.09 -5.51
C GLU A 40 -15.33 5.88 -6.18
N LEU A 41 -14.26 5.75 -5.38
CA LEU A 41 -12.93 5.46 -5.89
C LEU A 41 -12.84 4.08 -6.56
N ALA A 42 -13.48 3.06 -5.99
CA ALA A 42 -13.56 1.74 -6.63
C ALA A 42 -14.27 1.82 -7.98
N ILE A 43 -15.33 2.62 -8.06
CA ILE A 43 -16.08 2.86 -9.29
C ILE A 43 -15.21 3.56 -10.35
N GLU A 44 -14.44 4.57 -9.93
CA GLU A 44 -13.52 5.35 -10.79
C GLU A 44 -12.37 4.48 -11.30
N ILE A 45 -11.72 3.70 -10.42
CA ILE A 45 -10.65 2.76 -10.78
C ILE A 45 -11.14 1.80 -11.86
N LEU A 46 -12.32 1.20 -11.67
CA LEU A 46 -12.88 0.23 -12.61
C LEU A 46 -13.45 0.84 -13.89
N ALA A 47 -13.54 2.17 -13.98
CA ALA A 47 -13.86 2.88 -15.22
C ALA A 47 -12.60 3.24 -16.03
N SER A 48 -11.41 3.13 -15.44
CA SER A 48 -10.13 3.38 -16.11
C SER A 48 -9.72 2.20 -16.99
N ASP A 49 -9.17 2.48 -18.16
CA ASP A 49 -8.54 1.46 -19.02
C ASP A 49 -7.34 0.78 -18.32
N ASN A 50 -6.79 1.41 -17.29
CA ASN A 50 -5.64 0.91 -16.52
C ASN A 50 -6.03 0.21 -15.20
N TYR A 51 -7.30 -0.16 -15.01
CA TYR A 51 -7.77 -0.73 -13.73
C TYR A 51 -6.96 -1.98 -13.29
N GLN A 52 -6.51 -2.80 -14.24
CA GLN A 52 -5.68 -3.99 -13.94
C GLN A 52 -4.33 -3.59 -13.33
N ARG A 53 -3.67 -2.57 -13.89
CA ARG A 53 -2.40 -2.04 -13.36
C ARG A 53 -2.56 -1.52 -11.94
N ILE A 54 -3.64 -0.78 -11.69
CA ILE A 54 -3.95 -0.26 -10.35
C ILE A 54 -4.19 -1.41 -9.37
N ILE A 55 -4.97 -2.42 -9.76
CA ILE A 55 -5.25 -3.59 -8.90
C ILE A 55 -3.97 -4.38 -8.59
N ILE A 56 -3.06 -4.57 -9.55
CA ILE A 56 -1.77 -5.24 -9.32
C ILE A 56 -0.96 -4.49 -8.25
N LYS A 57 -0.84 -3.16 -8.38
CA LYS A 57 -0.14 -2.32 -7.42
C LYS A 57 -0.78 -2.38 -6.03
N LEU A 58 -2.11 -2.29 -5.95
CA LEU A 58 -2.84 -2.39 -4.67
C LEU A 58 -2.74 -3.78 -4.04
N ALA A 59 -2.75 -4.85 -4.84
CA ALA A 59 -2.59 -6.22 -4.36
C ALA A 59 -1.19 -6.46 -3.79
N ASP A 60 -0.15 -5.99 -4.48
CA ASP A 60 1.23 -6.05 -3.98
C ASP A 60 1.36 -5.31 -2.63
N LEU A 61 0.84 -4.09 -2.53
CA LEU A 61 0.82 -3.31 -1.28
C LEU A 61 0.04 -4.01 -0.17
N CYS A 62 -1.12 -4.59 -0.49
CA CYS A 62 -1.93 -5.32 0.47
C CYS A 62 -1.18 -6.55 1.01
N PHE A 63 -0.49 -7.31 0.17
CA PHE A 63 0.31 -8.45 0.64
C PHE A 63 1.52 -8.02 1.47
N ARG A 64 2.20 -6.93 1.11
CA ARG A 64 3.28 -6.38 1.95
C ARG A 64 2.77 -5.97 3.32
N LYS A 65 1.64 -5.26 3.36
CA LYS A 65 1.06 -4.70 4.58
C LYS A 65 0.42 -5.74 5.50
N ASN A 66 -0.38 -6.65 4.93
CA ASN A 66 -1.23 -7.59 5.68
C ASN A 66 -0.68 -9.03 5.69
N GLY A 67 0.34 -9.33 4.88
CA GLY A 67 0.89 -10.69 4.76
C GLY A 67 -0.15 -11.66 4.20
N SER A 68 -0.15 -12.89 4.73
CA SER A 68 -1.08 -13.94 4.34
C SER A 68 -2.53 -13.71 4.78
N GLU A 69 -2.78 -12.75 5.66
CA GLU A 69 -4.14 -12.31 5.95
C GLU A 69 -4.73 -11.51 4.79
N PHE A 70 -3.94 -10.98 3.85
CA PHE A 70 -4.40 -10.21 2.69
C PHE A 70 -5.55 -9.24 3.09
N ILE A 71 -6.55 -9.02 2.25
CA ILE A 71 -7.71 -8.15 2.50
C ILE A 71 -8.58 -8.53 3.74
N ARG A 72 -8.22 -9.56 4.52
CA ARG A 72 -8.97 -10.03 5.70
C ARG A 72 -8.96 -9.03 6.84
N LYS A 73 -7.86 -8.28 7.00
CA LYS A 73 -7.60 -7.47 8.20
C LYS A 73 -8.48 -6.22 8.24
N GLY A 74 -9.10 -5.97 9.41
CA GLY A 74 -9.98 -4.82 9.62
C GLY A 74 -11.35 -4.97 8.93
N SER A 75 -12.28 -4.05 9.17
CA SER A 75 -13.62 -4.07 8.54
C SER A 75 -13.64 -3.39 7.17
N SER A 76 -12.59 -2.65 6.80
CA SER A 76 -12.61 -1.66 5.72
C SER A 76 -11.35 -1.70 4.83
N ASP A 77 -11.06 -2.86 4.23
CA ASP A 77 -9.96 -2.98 3.27
C ASP A 77 -10.37 -2.39 1.90
N PHE A 78 -9.55 -1.50 1.35
CA PHE A 78 -9.85 -0.79 0.12
C PHE A 78 -9.81 -1.69 -1.12
N LEU A 79 -8.86 -2.63 -1.21
CA LEU A 79 -8.83 -3.58 -2.32
C LEU A 79 -10.05 -4.51 -2.28
N ALA A 80 -10.54 -4.88 -1.10
CA ALA A 80 -11.81 -5.60 -0.99
C ALA A 80 -13.00 -4.80 -1.55
N ASP A 81 -13.05 -3.48 -1.36
CA ASP A 81 -14.06 -2.59 -1.97
C ASP A 81 -13.99 -2.65 -3.50
N VAL A 82 -12.78 -2.53 -4.07
CA VAL A 82 -12.54 -2.61 -5.52
C VAL A 82 -12.96 -3.97 -6.09
N LEU A 83 -12.55 -5.07 -5.45
CA LEU A 83 -12.90 -6.42 -5.90
C LEU A 83 -14.40 -6.70 -5.79
N CYS A 84 -15.06 -6.19 -4.75
CA CYS A 84 -16.50 -6.31 -4.57
C CYS A 84 -17.27 -5.55 -5.65
N GLU A 85 -16.83 -4.35 -6.00
CA GLU A 85 -17.41 -3.58 -7.11
C GLU A 85 -17.15 -4.24 -8.47
N LEU A 86 -15.95 -4.79 -8.70
CA LEU A 86 -15.64 -5.53 -9.93
C LEU A 86 -16.56 -6.73 -10.08
N LEU A 87 -16.75 -7.51 -9.02
CA LEU A 87 -17.69 -8.63 -9.01
C LEU A 87 -19.11 -8.16 -9.30
N ARG A 88 -19.59 -7.15 -8.57
CA ARG A 88 -20.95 -6.60 -8.70
C ARG A 88 -21.26 -6.11 -10.11
N ARG A 89 -20.34 -5.40 -10.77
CA ARG A 89 -20.52 -4.89 -12.15
C ARG A 89 -20.62 -5.99 -13.20
N ASN A 90 -20.04 -7.15 -12.91
CA ASN A 90 -19.97 -8.27 -13.82
C ASN A 90 -20.87 -9.45 -13.39
N GLU A 91 -21.75 -9.25 -12.40
CA GLU A 91 -22.83 -10.19 -12.08
C GLU A 91 -23.82 -10.28 -13.25
N SER A 92 -24.49 -11.44 -13.36
CA SER A 92 -25.56 -11.60 -14.36
C SER A 92 -26.67 -10.57 -14.13
N LYS A 93 -27.24 -10.09 -15.25
CA LYS A 93 -28.46 -9.26 -15.21
C LYS A 93 -29.67 -10.07 -14.76
N GLU A 94 -29.64 -11.39 -14.94
CA GLU A 94 -30.67 -12.28 -14.45
C GLU A 94 -30.45 -12.55 -12.96
N LYS A 95 -31.34 -12.02 -12.12
CA LYS A 95 -31.23 -12.14 -10.65
C LYS A 95 -31.03 -13.59 -10.20
N THR A 96 -31.66 -14.55 -10.87
CA THR A 96 -31.59 -15.98 -10.57
C THR A 96 -30.21 -16.60 -10.74
N GLU A 97 -29.35 -15.94 -11.51
CA GLU A 97 -27.98 -16.38 -11.80
C GLU A 97 -26.95 -15.68 -10.91
N THR A 98 -27.38 -14.71 -10.10
CA THR A 98 -26.45 -13.97 -9.22
C THR A 98 -25.93 -14.85 -8.09
N PHE A 99 -24.69 -14.62 -7.65
CA PHE A 99 -24.08 -15.41 -6.58
C PHE A 99 -24.95 -15.41 -5.32
N ALA A 100 -25.42 -14.22 -4.95
CA ALA A 100 -26.22 -14.03 -3.75
C ALA A 100 -27.57 -14.75 -3.82
N TYR A 101 -28.25 -14.70 -4.96
CA TYR A 101 -29.50 -15.44 -5.14
C TYR A 101 -29.29 -16.95 -5.06
N ILE A 102 -28.26 -17.47 -5.73
CA ILE A 102 -27.99 -18.91 -5.74
C ILE A 102 -27.67 -19.40 -4.32
N LEU A 103 -26.84 -18.67 -3.58
CA LEU A 103 -26.50 -19.03 -2.20
C LEU A 103 -27.72 -18.95 -1.26
N GLU A 104 -28.58 -17.96 -1.46
CA GLU A 104 -29.83 -17.81 -0.69
C GLU A 104 -30.77 -19.02 -0.88
N HIS A 105 -30.84 -19.57 -2.09
CA HIS A 105 -31.78 -20.65 -2.43
C HIS A 105 -31.15 -22.05 -2.34
N ASN A 106 -29.83 -22.15 -2.21
CA ASN A 106 -29.10 -23.40 -2.00
C ASN A 106 -27.92 -23.21 -1.03
N SER A 107 -28.24 -22.96 0.23
CA SER A 107 -27.29 -22.53 1.26
C SER A 107 -26.41 -23.63 1.88
N GLU A 108 -26.65 -24.89 1.53
CA GLU A 108 -25.91 -26.03 2.11
C GLU A 108 -24.58 -26.29 1.37
N VAL A 109 -24.45 -25.81 0.15
CA VAL A 109 -23.25 -25.99 -0.69
C VAL A 109 -22.84 -24.67 -1.32
N LEU A 110 -21.57 -24.57 -1.73
CA LEU A 110 -21.13 -23.43 -2.54
C LEU A 110 -21.88 -23.42 -3.90
N PRO A 111 -22.19 -22.24 -4.48
CA PRO A 111 -22.84 -22.10 -5.77
C PRO A 111 -22.04 -22.73 -6.94
N GLN A 112 -22.23 -24.03 -7.18
CA GLN A 112 -21.47 -24.77 -8.20
C GLN A 112 -21.73 -24.27 -9.63
N ASN A 113 -22.96 -23.85 -9.91
CA ASN A 113 -23.38 -23.37 -11.24
C ASN A 113 -23.12 -21.86 -11.45
N TYR A 114 -22.60 -21.16 -10.44
CA TYR A 114 -22.25 -19.75 -10.60
C TYR A 114 -20.93 -19.64 -11.36
N GLU A 115 -20.91 -18.84 -12.43
CA GLU A 115 -19.73 -18.62 -13.25
C GLU A 115 -19.10 -17.26 -12.95
N PHE A 116 -17.78 -17.26 -12.74
CA PHE A 116 -17.03 -16.01 -12.61
C PHE A 116 -16.95 -15.35 -13.99
N SER A 117 -17.17 -14.05 -14.04
CA SER A 117 -16.91 -13.29 -15.26
C SER A 117 -15.43 -13.34 -15.65
N GLU A 118 -15.12 -13.27 -16.94
CA GLU A 118 -13.74 -13.29 -17.42
C GLU A 118 -12.90 -12.14 -16.83
N ALA A 119 -13.48 -10.95 -16.69
CA ALA A 119 -12.81 -9.83 -16.05
C ALA A 119 -12.42 -10.13 -14.59
N PHE A 120 -13.30 -10.78 -13.83
CA PHE A 120 -13.03 -11.16 -12.45
C PHE A 120 -12.04 -12.32 -12.36
N LYS A 121 -12.16 -13.34 -13.22
CA LYS A 121 -11.21 -14.46 -13.31
C LYS A 121 -9.79 -13.96 -13.57
N ASN A 122 -9.61 -13.06 -14.54
CA ASN A 122 -8.31 -12.50 -14.87
C ASN A 122 -7.66 -11.80 -13.67
N ILE A 123 -8.43 -10.96 -12.95
CA ILE A 123 -7.93 -10.29 -11.75
C ILE A 123 -7.59 -11.30 -10.63
N LEU A 124 -8.41 -12.34 -10.43
CA LEU A 124 -8.10 -13.38 -9.45
C LEU A 124 -6.84 -14.16 -9.79
N ALA A 125 -6.64 -14.51 -11.07
CA ALA A 125 -5.44 -15.20 -11.53
C ALA A 125 -4.18 -14.34 -11.30
N ILE A 126 -4.28 -13.03 -11.56
CA ILE A 126 -3.22 -12.06 -11.24
C ILE A 126 -2.90 -12.05 -9.74
N ILE A 127 -3.92 -11.96 -8.88
CA ILE A 127 -3.73 -11.96 -7.42
C ILE A 127 -3.13 -13.29 -6.94
N GLN A 128 -3.50 -14.42 -7.56
CA GLN A 128 -2.90 -15.73 -7.27
C GLN A 128 -1.41 -15.77 -7.64
N ASP A 129 -1.00 -15.23 -8.80
CA ASP A 129 0.41 -15.14 -9.18
C ASP A 129 1.21 -14.29 -8.17
N ILE A 130 0.66 -13.13 -7.78
CA ILE A 130 1.28 -12.26 -6.77
C ILE A 130 1.43 -13.03 -5.44
N ALA A 131 0.38 -13.71 -4.98
CA ALA A 131 0.43 -14.51 -3.76
C ALA A 131 1.50 -15.62 -3.83
N GLN A 132 1.67 -16.27 -4.99
CA GLN A 132 2.72 -17.27 -5.22
C GLN A 132 4.12 -16.69 -5.13
N ARG A 133 4.34 -15.47 -5.65
CA ARG A 133 5.62 -14.76 -5.51
C ARG A 133 5.95 -14.42 -4.06
N PHE A 134 4.96 -13.97 -3.28
CA PHE A 134 5.14 -13.76 -1.85
C PHE A 134 5.41 -15.06 -1.11
N ALA A 135 4.66 -16.12 -1.39
CA ALA A 135 4.87 -17.43 -0.78
C ALA A 135 6.29 -17.97 -1.04
N LYS A 136 6.79 -17.82 -2.27
CA LYS A 136 8.15 -18.22 -2.66
C LYS A 136 9.22 -17.38 -1.98
N SER A 137 9.11 -16.04 -2.02
CA SER A 137 10.11 -15.13 -1.46
C SER A 137 10.18 -15.16 0.07
N ARG A 138 9.06 -15.48 0.74
CA ARG A 138 8.97 -15.58 2.20
C ARG A 138 9.09 -17.02 2.73
N ALA A 139 9.14 -18.02 1.85
CA ALA A 139 9.04 -19.43 2.20
C ALA A 139 7.82 -19.75 3.08
N ASP A 140 6.68 -19.14 2.75
CA ASP A 140 5.44 -19.21 3.54
C ASP A 140 4.22 -19.49 2.63
N LEU A 141 3.73 -20.73 2.65
CA LEU A 141 2.58 -21.13 1.83
C LEU A 141 1.24 -20.55 2.31
N SER A 142 1.19 -19.91 3.50
CA SER A 142 -0.06 -19.33 4.01
C SER A 142 -0.62 -18.23 3.10
N TYR A 143 0.24 -17.53 2.35
CA TYR A 143 -0.18 -16.53 1.35
C TYR A 143 -1.11 -17.11 0.28
N ILE A 144 -0.88 -18.36 -0.14
CA ILE A 144 -1.71 -19.06 -1.13
C ILE A 144 -2.89 -19.73 -0.43
N ASN A 145 -2.63 -20.44 0.67
CA ASN A 145 -3.63 -21.27 1.33
C ASN A 145 -4.80 -20.47 1.93
N HIS A 146 -4.57 -19.22 2.34
CA HIS A 146 -5.61 -18.37 2.90
C HIS A 146 -6.37 -17.54 1.85
N LEU A 147 -5.84 -17.43 0.63
CA LEU A 147 -6.31 -16.46 -0.38
C LEU A 147 -7.80 -16.62 -0.71
N ALA A 148 -8.24 -17.84 -1.03
CA ALA A 148 -9.63 -18.13 -1.38
C ALA A 148 -10.58 -17.79 -0.21
N SER A 149 -10.20 -18.12 1.03
CA SER A 149 -10.99 -17.80 2.22
C SER A 149 -11.07 -16.28 2.45
N ASN A 150 -9.95 -15.57 2.31
CA ASN A 150 -9.89 -14.12 2.46
C ASN A 150 -10.81 -13.42 1.46
N ILE A 151 -10.74 -13.81 0.18
CA ILE A 151 -11.58 -13.28 -0.90
C ILE A 151 -13.04 -13.64 -0.67
N PHE A 152 -13.34 -14.91 -0.38
CA PHE A 152 -14.71 -15.36 -0.15
C PHE A 152 -15.39 -14.54 0.95
N ILE A 153 -14.73 -14.36 2.10
CA ILE A 153 -15.38 -13.65 3.22
C ILE A 153 -15.54 -12.16 2.92
N LYS A 154 -14.53 -11.52 2.31
CA LYS A 154 -14.48 -10.06 2.16
C LYS A 154 -15.19 -9.54 0.93
N VAL A 155 -15.24 -10.33 -0.13
CA VAL A 155 -15.82 -9.96 -1.42
C VAL A 155 -17.19 -10.60 -1.57
N PHE A 156 -17.27 -11.93 -1.58
CA PHE A 156 -18.53 -12.66 -1.77
C PHE A 156 -19.46 -12.55 -0.56
N GLY A 157 -18.94 -12.73 0.65
CA GLY A 157 -19.73 -12.61 1.86
C GLY A 157 -20.35 -11.23 2.01
N ARG A 158 -19.61 -10.19 1.63
CA ARG A 158 -20.12 -8.82 1.56
C ARG A 158 -21.17 -8.65 0.48
N LEU A 159 -20.93 -9.15 -0.74
CA LEU A 159 -21.92 -9.09 -1.83
C LEU A 159 -23.27 -9.71 -1.40
N VAL A 160 -23.22 -10.86 -0.73
CA VAL A 160 -24.41 -11.52 -0.19
C VAL A 160 -25.09 -10.65 0.86
N ILE A 161 -24.34 -10.13 1.85
CA ILE A 161 -24.90 -9.28 2.91
C ILE A 161 -25.53 -8.00 2.32
N ASP A 162 -24.85 -7.34 1.38
CA ASP A 162 -25.33 -6.11 0.72
C ASP A 162 -26.59 -6.37 -0.15
N SER A 163 -26.82 -7.61 -0.59
CA SER A 163 -28.01 -7.99 -1.36
C SER A 163 -29.27 -8.18 -0.49
N LEU A 164 -29.10 -8.29 0.83
CA LEU A 164 -30.22 -8.49 1.75
C LEU A 164 -31.01 -7.20 1.89
N ALA A 165 -32.32 -7.27 1.62
CA ALA A 165 -33.22 -6.14 1.85
C ALA A 165 -33.20 -5.72 3.34
N PRO A 166 -33.45 -4.44 3.66
CA PRO A 166 -33.58 -3.96 5.04
C PRO A 166 -34.58 -4.81 5.84
N ILE A 167 -34.37 -4.94 7.16
CA ILE A 167 -35.25 -5.74 8.03
C ILE A 167 -36.67 -5.18 7.95
N ASP A 168 -37.56 -5.91 7.29
CA ASP A 168 -38.98 -5.78 7.54
C ASP A 168 -39.36 -6.75 8.66
N SER A 169 -39.51 -6.22 9.87
CA SER A 169 -39.91 -6.99 11.05
C SER A 169 -41.32 -7.61 10.92
N SER A 170 -42.09 -7.20 9.90
CA SER A 170 -43.39 -7.78 9.58
C SER A 170 -43.31 -8.99 8.63
N ASN A 171 -42.13 -9.31 8.08
CA ASN A 171 -41.90 -10.48 7.24
C ASN A 171 -40.92 -11.48 7.90
N PRO A 172 -41.44 -12.50 8.62
CA PRO A 172 -40.63 -13.49 9.34
C PRO A 172 -39.61 -14.22 8.45
N SER A 173 -39.93 -14.40 7.16
CA SER A 173 -39.03 -15.06 6.20
C SER A 173 -37.80 -14.22 5.86
N GLN A 174 -37.93 -12.90 5.78
CA GLN A 174 -36.79 -11.99 5.58
C GLN A 174 -35.93 -11.89 6.85
N TYR A 175 -36.59 -11.84 8.02
CA TYR A 175 -35.90 -11.83 9.30
C TYR A 175 -35.02 -13.07 9.48
N GLN A 176 -35.53 -14.27 9.19
CA GLN A 176 -34.74 -15.51 9.28
C GLN A 176 -33.54 -15.54 8.33
N LYS A 177 -33.70 -15.06 7.09
CA LYS A 177 -32.64 -15.03 6.08
C LYS A 177 -31.43 -14.19 6.51
N GLN A 178 -31.66 -13.07 7.20
CA GLN A 178 -30.58 -12.19 7.66
C GLN A 178 -29.71 -12.77 8.78
N PHE A 179 -30.22 -13.70 9.59
CA PHE A 179 -29.41 -14.40 10.60
C PHE A 179 -28.76 -15.66 10.05
N PHE A 180 -29.45 -16.35 9.15
CA PHE A 180 -29.00 -17.64 8.63
C PHE A 180 -27.84 -17.51 7.63
N LEU A 181 -27.91 -16.56 6.68
CA LEU A 181 -26.88 -16.42 5.64
C LEU A 181 -25.51 -16.02 6.16
N PRO A 182 -25.36 -15.05 7.09
CA PRO A 182 -24.06 -14.77 7.71
C PRO A 182 -23.47 -15.98 8.45
N GLY A 183 -24.30 -16.77 9.13
CA GLY A 183 -23.89 -18.01 9.77
C GLY A 183 -23.35 -19.03 8.79
N LYS A 184 -23.99 -19.18 7.62
CA LYS A 184 -23.54 -20.07 6.53
C LYS A 184 -22.25 -19.60 5.87
N LEU A 185 -22.13 -18.31 5.57
CA LEU A 185 -20.87 -17.71 5.10
C LEU A 185 -19.71 -18.00 6.06
N GLN A 186 -19.97 -17.91 7.37
CA GLN A 186 -18.99 -18.27 8.38
C GLN A 186 -18.66 -19.77 8.39
N GLN A 187 -19.62 -20.65 8.13
CA GLN A 187 -19.36 -22.10 8.01
C GLN A 187 -18.44 -22.42 6.84
N PHE A 188 -18.70 -21.87 5.65
CA PHE A 188 -17.82 -22.05 4.50
C PHE A 188 -16.42 -21.50 4.75
N SER A 189 -16.29 -20.36 5.43
CA SER A 189 -14.99 -19.77 5.78
C SER A 189 -14.10 -20.66 6.66
N LYS A 190 -14.71 -21.61 7.40
CA LYS A 190 -14.00 -22.59 8.23
C LYS A 190 -13.53 -23.82 7.44
N GLN A 191 -13.81 -23.87 6.13
CA GLN A 191 -13.43 -24.95 5.22
C GLN A 191 -12.53 -24.41 4.10
N PRO A 192 -11.30 -23.98 4.42
CA PRO A 192 -10.41 -23.30 3.46
C PRO A 192 -10.06 -24.17 2.25
N GLU A 193 -9.90 -25.48 2.43
CA GLU A 193 -9.60 -26.44 1.35
C GLU A 193 -10.72 -26.52 0.32
N MET A 194 -11.98 -26.56 0.77
CA MET A 194 -13.15 -26.55 -0.11
C MET A 194 -13.24 -25.24 -0.89
N LEU A 195 -12.98 -24.10 -0.24
CA LEU A 195 -12.95 -22.80 -0.92
C LEU A 195 -11.81 -22.72 -1.93
N GLN A 196 -10.64 -23.25 -1.60
CA GLN A 196 -9.51 -23.30 -2.53
C GLN A 196 -9.84 -24.16 -3.74
N GLN A 197 -10.43 -25.34 -3.55
CA GLN A 197 -10.89 -26.19 -4.64
C GLN A 197 -11.91 -25.46 -5.53
N TYR A 198 -12.94 -24.84 -4.92
CA TYR A 198 -13.96 -24.10 -5.65
C TYR A 198 -13.37 -22.98 -6.52
N PHE A 199 -12.45 -22.18 -5.97
CA PHE A 199 -11.80 -21.13 -6.75
C PHE A 199 -10.89 -21.70 -7.85
N ASN A 200 -10.16 -22.77 -7.58
CA ASN A 200 -9.27 -23.39 -8.58
C ASN A 200 -10.07 -23.97 -9.76
N GLU A 201 -11.21 -24.62 -9.50
CA GLU A 201 -12.10 -25.11 -10.55
C GLU A 201 -12.63 -23.96 -11.42
N LYS A 202 -13.00 -22.83 -10.80
CA LYS A 202 -13.49 -21.64 -11.52
C LYS A 202 -12.40 -20.86 -12.27
N LEU A 203 -11.12 -21.15 -12.01
CA LEU A 203 -9.97 -20.49 -12.62
C LEU A 203 -9.14 -21.44 -13.50
N GLN A 204 -9.57 -22.69 -13.69
CA GLN A 204 -8.76 -23.75 -14.30
C GLN A 204 -8.22 -23.40 -15.70
N ASP A 205 -8.96 -22.62 -16.48
CA ASP A 205 -8.60 -22.22 -17.84
C ASP A 205 -8.09 -20.76 -17.93
N THR A 206 -7.89 -20.09 -16.80
CA THR A 206 -7.45 -18.70 -16.75
C THR A 206 -5.96 -18.63 -16.44
N THR A 207 -5.19 -18.08 -17.37
CA THR A 207 -3.76 -17.80 -17.17
C THR A 207 -3.57 -16.31 -16.83
N PRO A 208 -2.81 -15.95 -15.79
CA PRO A 208 -2.52 -14.56 -15.51
C PRO A 208 -1.68 -13.94 -16.64
N ASP A 209 -1.88 -12.65 -16.91
CA ASP A 209 -1.03 -11.89 -17.82
C ASP A 209 0.34 -11.64 -17.16
N THR A 210 1.27 -12.58 -17.36
CA THR A 210 2.59 -12.53 -16.73
C THR A 210 3.47 -11.42 -17.28
N GLU A 211 3.23 -10.98 -18.52
CA GLU A 211 3.99 -9.87 -19.14
C GLU A 211 3.59 -8.55 -18.49
N LEU A 212 2.29 -8.29 -18.38
CA LEU A 212 1.77 -7.11 -17.68
C LEU A 212 2.25 -7.06 -16.22
N ILE A 213 2.20 -8.20 -15.52
CA ILE A 213 2.70 -8.28 -14.13
C ILE A 213 4.20 -7.94 -14.08
N ALA A 214 5.01 -8.49 -14.98
CA ALA A 214 6.45 -8.24 -15.01
C ALA A 214 6.77 -6.77 -15.32
N GLU A 215 6.06 -6.17 -16.29
CA GLU A 215 6.17 -4.76 -16.65
C GLU A 215 5.89 -3.85 -15.44
N ILE A 216 4.77 -4.05 -14.76
CA ILE A 216 4.40 -3.25 -13.58
C ILE A 216 5.43 -3.43 -12.46
N TYR A 217 5.94 -4.64 -12.22
CA TYR A 217 6.98 -4.82 -11.21
C TYR A 217 8.28 -4.09 -11.55
N SER A 218 8.64 -4.01 -12.84
CA SER A 218 9.75 -3.18 -13.31
C SER A 218 9.50 -1.70 -13.04
N GLU A 219 8.31 -1.19 -13.39
CA GLU A 219 7.92 0.20 -13.13
C GLU A 219 7.93 0.53 -11.63
N LEU A 220 7.41 -0.36 -10.79
CA LEU A 220 7.39 -0.17 -9.33
C LEU A 220 8.80 -0.13 -8.73
N GLN A 221 9.71 -0.93 -9.28
CA GLN A 221 11.10 -0.93 -8.88
C GLN A 221 11.79 0.38 -9.29
N GLU A 222 11.59 0.85 -10.52
CA GLU A 222 12.09 2.14 -11.00
C GLU A 222 11.54 3.32 -10.16
N GLN A 223 10.23 3.38 -9.94
CA GLN A 223 9.59 4.40 -9.09
C GLN A 223 10.18 4.41 -7.68
N LYS A 224 10.46 3.23 -7.12
CA LYS A 224 11.07 3.09 -5.80
C LYS A 224 12.51 3.61 -5.81
N GLU A 225 13.31 3.27 -6.81
CA GLU A 225 14.69 3.76 -6.95
C GLU A 225 14.73 5.28 -7.05
N VAL A 226 13.93 5.86 -7.94
CA VAL A 226 13.81 7.33 -8.09
C VAL A 226 13.41 7.99 -6.78
N ALA A 227 12.42 7.45 -6.07
CA ALA A 227 11.98 7.99 -4.78
C ALA A 227 13.10 7.95 -3.72
N HIS A 228 13.92 6.90 -3.68
CA HIS A 228 15.02 6.79 -2.74
C HIS A 228 16.17 7.73 -3.12
N LEU A 229 16.54 7.84 -4.40
CA LEU A 229 17.54 8.80 -4.87
C LEU A 229 17.15 10.23 -4.48
N ASN A 230 15.92 10.63 -4.77
CA ASN A 230 15.41 11.96 -4.43
C ASN A 230 15.44 12.19 -2.91
N ALA A 231 15.11 11.17 -2.10
CA ALA A 231 15.16 11.28 -0.65
C ALA A 231 16.59 11.48 -0.13
N ILE A 232 17.58 10.75 -0.67
CA ILE A 232 18.99 10.91 -0.30
C ILE A 232 19.48 12.31 -0.66
N THR A 233 19.20 12.78 -1.88
CA THR A 233 19.53 14.15 -2.32
C THR A 233 18.88 15.20 -1.42
N THR A 234 17.60 15.01 -1.08
CA THR A 234 16.87 15.93 -0.20
C THR A 234 17.47 15.96 1.21
N ILE A 235 17.79 14.80 1.78
CA ILE A 235 18.42 14.69 3.10
C ILE A 235 19.78 15.41 3.10
N LYS A 236 20.61 15.18 2.07
CA LYS A 236 21.91 15.84 1.92
C LYS A 236 21.75 17.36 1.83
N SER A 237 20.83 17.84 0.98
CA SER A 237 20.53 19.26 0.82
C SER A 237 20.04 19.90 2.13
N LEU A 238 19.17 19.22 2.88
CA LEU A 238 18.72 19.70 4.20
C LEU A 238 19.86 19.80 5.20
N ILE A 239 20.79 18.83 5.21
CA ILE A 239 21.98 18.90 6.06
C ILE A 239 22.85 20.09 5.67
N LEU A 240 23.05 20.31 4.38
CA LEU A 240 23.89 21.39 3.84
C LEU A 240 23.31 22.78 4.15
N ASN A 241 22.00 22.94 4.03
CA ASN A 241 21.33 24.24 4.00
C ASN A 241 20.66 24.63 5.32
N ASN A 242 20.37 23.69 6.22
CA ASN A 242 19.77 24.03 7.51
C ASN A 242 20.78 24.65 8.49
N HIS A 243 20.29 25.61 9.27
CA HIS A 243 21.02 26.08 10.44
C HIS A 243 20.83 25.10 11.60
N TRP A 244 21.88 24.35 11.92
CA TRP A 244 21.83 23.35 12.99
C TRP A 244 22.17 23.94 14.36
N GLU A 245 21.20 23.93 15.26
CA GLU A 245 21.44 24.29 16.65
C GLU A 245 22.24 23.21 17.38
N VAL A 246 23.39 23.60 17.92
CA VAL A 246 24.23 22.75 18.77
C VAL A 246 24.28 23.29 20.19
N ALA A 247 24.15 22.41 21.18
CA ALA A 247 24.17 22.81 22.59
C ALA A 247 25.57 23.28 23.04
N GLY A 248 25.62 24.33 23.86
CA GLY A 248 26.83 24.81 24.54
C GLY A 248 26.75 26.29 24.92
N ILE A 249 27.68 26.73 25.78
CA ILE A 249 27.84 28.13 26.21
C ILE A 249 29.25 28.58 25.83
N GLY A 250 29.39 29.75 25.18
CA GLY A 250 30.69 30.31 24.82
C GLY A 250 31.51 29.41 23.87
N PHE A 251 32.76 29.11 24.25
CA PHE A 251 33.71 28.31 23.44
C PHE A 251 33.46 26.79 23.51
N LEU A 252 32.58 26.31 24.39
CA LEU A 252 32.21 24.89 24.54
C LEU A 252 30.94 24.53 23.74
N LYS A 253 30.77 25.10 22.53
CA LYS A 253 29.71 24.67 21.61
C LYS A 253 30.01 23.23 21.17
N GLY A 254 29.15 22.29 21.56
CA GLY A 254 29.19 20.90 21.09
C GLY A 254 28.94 20.78 19.59
N GLY A 255 28.85 19.55 19.09
CA GLY A 255 28.73 19.26 17.66
C GLY A 255 30.09 19.11 16.98
N VAL A 256 30.07 18.73 15.70
CA VAL A 256 31.25 18.48 14.88
C VAL A 256 31.26 19.36 13.65
N ASN A 257 32.46 19.68 13.18
CA ASN A 257 32.62 20.28 11.87
C ASN A 257 32.53 19.17 10.83
N LEU A 258 31.55 19.28 9.94
CA LEU A 258 31.35 18.44 8.77
C LEU A 258 31.80 19.24 7.55
N VAL A 259 32.57 18.64 6.66
CA VAL A 259 32.90 19.24 5.36
C VAL A 259 32.04 18.52 4.33
N LEU A 260 31.05 19.22 3.78
CA LEU A 260 30.13 18.68 2.78
C LEU A 260 30.19 19.61 1.56
N GLU A 261 30.50 19.06 0.38
CA GLU A 261 30.61 19.83 -0.88
C GLU A 261 31.52 21.08 -0.76
N GLY A 262 32.64 20.93 -0.04
CA GLY A 262 33.61 22.00 0.18
C GLY A 262 33.19 23.07 1.21
N LYS A 263 31.99 22.96 1.81
CA LYS A 263 31.53 23.85 2.88
C LYS A 263 31.73 23.21 4.25
N THR A 264 32.35 23.94 5.17
CA THR A 264 32.48 23.53 6.58
C THR A 264 31.26 23.99 7.37
N LEU A 265 30.49 23.03 7.88
CA LEU A 265 29.26 23.25 8.64
C LEU A 265 29.42 22.69 10.05
N LYS A 266 28.89 23.37 11.06
CA LYS A 266 28.85 22.84 12.43
C LYS A 266 27.50 22.18 12.69
N VAL A 267 27.50 20.86 12.83
CA VAL A 267 26.27 20.05 12.95
C VAL A 267 26.30 19.14 14.19
N PRO A 268 25.15 18.66 14.68
CA PRO A 268 25.10 17.62 15.71
C PRO A 268 25.83 16.35 15.25
N HIS A 269 26.50 15.64 16.16
CA HIS A 269 27.25 14.40 15.84
C HIS A 269 26.44 13.38 15.03
N ARG A 270 25.18 13.14 15.42
CA ARG A 270 24.31 12.17 14.75
C ARG A 270 23.86 12.62 13.36
N VAL A 271 23.80 13.93 13.10
CA VAL A 271 23.56 14.49 11.75
C VAL A 271 24.80 14.28 10.87
N ALA A 272 26.01 14.50 11.42
CA ALA A 272 27.24 14.18 10.70
C ALA A 272 27.39 12.68 10.39
N GLU A 273 27.01 11.79 11.32
CA GLU A 273 27.00 10.34 11.05
C GLU A 273 26.10 9.99 9.85
N ILE A 274 24.93 10.63 9.74
CA ILE A 274 24.02 10.46 8.59
C ILE A 274 24.65 11.02 7.31
N ALA A 275 25.26 12.21 7.36
CA ALA A 275 25.94 12.79 6.20
C ALA A 275 27.09 11.91 5.69
N ASN A 276 27.92 11.39 6.60
CA ASN A 276 29.03 10.51 6.25
C ASN A 276 28.58 9.21 5.60
N LEU A 277 27.39 8.68 5.96
CA LEU A 277 26.82 7.51 5.28
C LEU A 277 26.46 7.84 3.83
N VAL A 278 25.90 9.03 3.57
CA VAL A 278 25.59 9.49 2.21
C VAL A 278 26.87 9.68 1.40
N GLU A 279 27.88 10.36 1.94
CA GLU A 279 29.17 10.53 1.26
C GLU A 279 29.86 9.19 0.98
N GLY A 280 29.78 8.24 1.91
CA GLY A 280 30.32 6.89 1.72
C GLY A 280 29.65 6.13 0.57
N PHE A 281 28.34 6.34 0.36
CA PHE A 281 27.62 5.78 -0.79
C PHE A 281 28.01 6.48 -2.11
N GLU A 282 28.15 7.81 -2.10
CA GLU A 282 28.58 8.58 -3.29
C GLU A 282 30.01 8.23 -3.76
N GLN A 283 30.82 7.63 -2.88
CA GLN A 283 32.18 7.17 -3.18
C GLN A 283 32.23 5.74 -3.73
N LEU A 284 31.10 5.03 -3.83
CA LEU A 284 31.05 3.71 -4.46
C LEU A 284 31.27 3.84 -5.97
N GLU A 285 32.05 2.93 -6.54
CA GLU A 285 32.43 2.96 -7.96
C GLU A 285 31.27 2.59 -8.89
N ASP A 286 30.35 1.72 -8.44
CA ASP A 286 29.18 1.28 -9.19
C ASP A 286 28.02 0.91 -8.23
N PRO A 287 27.37 1.90 -7.58
CA PRO A 287 26.29 1.63 -6.64
C PRO A 287 25.05 1.11 -7.38
N ASN A 288 24.48 0.01 -6.89
CA ASN A 288 23.23 -0.54 -7.42
C ASN A 288 22.02 -0.15 -6.56
N ALA A 289 20.83 -0.54 -7.01
CA ALA A 289 19.56 -0.25 -6.32
C ALA A 289 19.51 -0.79 -4.88
N GLU A 290 20.09 -1.97 -4.62
CA GLU A 290 20.12 -2.52 -3.27
C GLU A 290 21.05 -1.70 -2.36
N ASP A 291 22.19 -1.23 -2.85
CA ASP A 291 23.07 -0.32 -2.09
C ASP A 291 22.33 0.96 -1.69
N LEU A 292 21.53 1.53 -2.60
CA LEU A 292 20.70 2.70 -2.33
C LEU A 292 19.64 2.42 -1.24
N PHE A 293 18.96 1.28 -1.32
CA PHE A 293 17.96 0.90 -0.32
C PHE A 293 18.59 0.62 1.05
N GLN A 294 19.78 0.01 1.06
CA GLN A 294 20.54 -0.25 2.29
C GLN A 294 21.09 1.04 2.91
N LEU A 295 21.52 2.00 2.09
CA LEU A 295 21.86 3.34 2.55
C LEU A 295 20.67 3.95 3.28
N TYR A 296 19.50 3.99 2.65
CA TYR A 296 18.32 4.61 3.25
C TYR A 296 17.93 3.94 4.59
N ARG A 297 17.95 2.61 4.67
CA ARG A 297 17.75 1.86 5.93
C ARG A 297 18.81 2.18 6.98
N SER A 298 20.07 2.38 6.57
CA SER A 298 21.15 2.77 7.47
C SER A 298 20.93 4.17 8.04
N LEU A 299 20.44 5.11 7.22
CA LEU A 299 20.03 6.43 7.68
C LEU A 299 18.90 6.33 8.71
N GLN A 300 17.89 5.51 8.45
CA GLN A 300 16.79 5.24 9.39
C GLN A 300 17.29 4.66 10.71
N THR A 301 18.21 3.70 10.64
CA THR A 301 18.83 3.11 11.82
C THR A 301 19.52 4.19 12.68
N LYS A 302 20.27 5.10 12.05
CA LYS A 302 20.91 6.23 12.76
C LYS A 302 19.91 7.23 13.33
N ALA A 303 18.84 7.54 12.62
CA ALA A 303 17.77 8.38 13.13
C ALA A 303 17.08 7.74 14.36
N LYS A 304 16.85 6.42 14.32
CA LYS A 304 16.29 5.66 15.45
C LYS A 304 17.22 5.68 16.66
N GLU A 305 18.49 5.36 16.48
CA GLU A 305 19.50 5.45 17.54
C GLU A 305 19.53 6.84 18.19
N ALA A 306 19.42 7.90 17.38
CA ALA A 306 19.45 9.28 17.85
C ALA A 306 18.21 9.70 18.65
N LEU A 307 17.05 9.08 18.39
CA LEU A 307 15.81 9.33 19.15
C LEU A 307 15.71 8.46 20.40
N ASP A 308 16.13 7.20 20.34
CA ASP A 308 16.12 6.27 21.48
C ASP A 308 17.19 6.67 22.52
N GLN A 309 18.34 7.16 22.06
CA GLN A 309 19.46 7.58 22.91
C GLN A 309 19.88 9.02 22.60
N PRO A 310 19.04 10.01 22.97
CA PRO A 310 19.29 11.40 22.64
C PRO A 310 20.53 11.92 23.38
N ARG A 311 21.48 12.51 22.64
CA ARG A 311 22.64 13.18 23.25
C ARG A 311 22.17 14.39 24.07
N ARG A 312 22.90 14.70 25.15
CA ARG A 312 22.61 15.86 26.01
C ARG A 312 22.58 17.14 25.16
N GLY A 313 21.49 17.89 25.27
CA GLY A 313 21.30 19.14 24.54
C GLY A 313 20.82 18.99 23.09
N GLN A 314 20.40 17.79 22.67
CA GLN A 314 19.68 17.60 21.42
C GLN A 314 18.43 18.51 21.37
N LYS A 315 18.28 19.24 20.27
CA LYS A 315 17.21 20.20 20.04
C LYS A 315 16.01 19.55 19.35
N GLU A 316 14.85 20.17 19.50
CA GLU A 316 13.61 19.64 18.93
C GLU A 316 13.64 19.62 17.39
N SER A 317 14.18 20.66 16.75
CA SER A 317 14.39 20.68 15.29
C SER A 317 15.23 19.51 14.78
N THR A 318 16.22 19.07 15.55
CA THR A 318 17.03 17.89 15.20
C THR A 318 16.23 16.59 15.38
N ARG A 319 15.34 16.53 16.39
CA ARG A 319 14.44 15.39 16.59
C ARG A 319 13.41 15.30 15.48
N GLU A 320 12.87 16.43 15.03
CA GLU A 320 11.97 16.50 13.89
C GLU A 320 12.63 15.93 12.62
N PHE A 321 13.88 16.31 12.35
CA PHE A 321 14.66 15.71 11.26
C PHE A 321 14.74 14.18 11.35
N TYR A 322 15.04 13.62 12.53
CA TYR A 322 15.08 12.16 12.71
C TYR A 322 13.70 11.50 12.60
N ARG A 323 12.66 12.12 13.15
CA ARG A 323 11.28 11.62 13.03
C ARG A 323 10.84 11.62 11.58
N ALA A 324 11.16 12.66 10.82
CA ALA A 324 10.88 12.74 9.39
C ALA A 324 11.59 11.62 8.62
N LEU A 325 12.83 11.28 8.99
CA LEU A 325 13.58 10.20 8.37
C LEU A 325 12.97 8.82 8.71
N LEU A 326 12.59 8.58 9.97
CA LEU A 326 11.92 7.34 10.39
C LEU A 326 10.53 7.18 9.78
N ASN A 327 9.81 8.29 9.58
CA ASN A 327 8.47 8.30 9.02
C ASN A 327 8.49 8.42 7.49
N ASN A 328 9.61 8.09 6.83
CA ASN A 328 9.74 8.10 5.36
C ASN A 328 9.37 9.43 4.68
N SER A 329 9.42 10.55 5.42
CA SER A 329 8.88 11.82 4.95
C SER A 329 9.63 12.32 3.71
N TYR A 330 10.91 11.98 3.56
CA TYR A 330 11.76 12.37 2.44
C TYR A 330 11.59 11.55 1.15
N LEU A 331 10.86 10.43 1.15
CA LEU A 331 10.53 9.65 -0.06
C LEU A 331 9.42 10.35 -0.90
N LEU A 332 9.53 11.66 -1.13
CA LEU A 332 8.57 12.42 -1.96
C LEU A 332 8.83 12.17 -3.46
N THR A 333 7.76 12.06 -4.24
CA THR A 333 7.82 11.82 -5.70
C THR A 333 8.06 13.12 -6.49
N THR A 334 8.40 12.97 -7.77
CA THR A 334 8.86 14.03 -8.69
C THR A 334 7.96 15.26 -8.74
N SER A 335 6.63 15.11 -8.66
CA SER A 335 5.70 16.25 -8.64
C SER A 335 5.82 17.13 -7.38
N ALA A 336 6.26 16.55 -6.26
CA ALA A 336 6.54 17.32 -5.05
C ALA A 336 7.92 17.99 -5.10
N VAL A 337 8.86 17.46 -5.88
CA VAL A 337 10.17 18.08 -6.12
C VAL A 337 10.02 19.31 -7.01
N GLU A 338 9.25 19.22 -8.09
CA GLU A 338 8.91 20.39 -8.93
C GLU A 338 8.17 21.47 -8.12
N ALA A 339 7.26 21.09 -7.24
CA ALA A 339 6.57 22.03 -6.35
C ALA A 339 7.49 22.63 -5.27
N PHE A 340 8.48 21.87 -4.79
CA PHE A 340 9.45 22.35 -3.80
C PHE A 340 10.48 23.30 -4.44
N GLU A 341 10.94 23.00 -5.66
CA GLU A 341 11.81 23.87 -6.46
C GLU A 341 11.09 25.19 -6.83
N LEU A 342 9.82 25.12 -7.24
CA LEU A 342 8.97 26.30 -7.48
C LEU A 342 8.68 27.11 -6.22
N ALA A 343 8.66 26.49 -5.04
CA ALA A 343 8.49 27.18 -3.76
C ALA A 343 9.80 27.81 -3.26
N SER A 344 10.95 27.17 -3.50
CA SER A 344 12.27 27.72 -3.16
C SER A 344 12.68 28.89 -4.05
N ASP A 345 12.22 28.94 -5.30
CA ASP A 345 12.48 30.06 -6.22
C ASP A 345 11.57 31.28 -5.99
N ASN A 346 10.53 31.16 -5.15
CA ASN A 346 9.56 32.22 -4.87
C ASN A 346 9.63 32.82 -3.47
N THR A 347 10.72 32.60 -2.73
CA THR A 347 10.94 33.31 -1.46
C THR A 347 11.78 34.57 -1.72
N PRO A 348 11.19 35.78 -1.75
CA PRO A 348 11.99 36.99 -1.86
C PRO A 348 12.83 37.14 -0.58
N LEU A 349 14.14 37.29 -0.76
CA LEU A 349 15.04 37.79 0.28
C LEU A 349 14.50 39.16 0.76
N LEU A 350 13.99 39.18 1.99
CA LEU A 350 13.75 40.40 2.76
C LEU A 350 14.67 40.43 3.98
#